data_AF-A0A5S4FPI5-F1
#
_entry.id   AF-A0A5S4FPI5-F1
#
_cell.length_a   1.000
_cell.length_b   1.000
_cell.length_c   1.000
_cell.angle_alpha   90.00
_cell.angle_beta   90.00
_cell.angle_gamma   90.00
#
_symmetry.space_group_name_H-M   'P 1'
#
loop_
_entity.id
_entity.type
_entity.pdbx_description
1 polymer ?
#
loop_
_entity_poly.entity_id
_entity_poly.type
_entity_poly.pdbx_seq_one_letter_code
_entity_poly.pdbx_strand_id
1 'polypeptide(L)'
;MSRPVRLLVIASLSCVSVLALSTPAAAYPIENEPQLTENALYGYGKLPASKCAEKSVKGNDSVSAKAYILAIFRCLDATWGKHLTANEVPFEKAKVTFVKRLPKRWCGMRIPADDSQYWYCPATDGITYQLGRSWLGEPDNLWLSYTAARAYGYHVQRLVGIQKAKEGLRYYHYEEWKEQLRRQALQGDCLSGVFLRSVWPLKGRSAKEVSELYGQFSDSVIYGKKKSIAYWVKRGFATGDPGSCNTWTASSKQVA
;
A
#
# COMPACT_ATOMS: atom_id res chain seq x y z
N MET A 1 -82.80 7.20 39.32
CA MET A 1 -81.62 7.96 39.80
C MET A 1 -80.39 7.38 39.12
N SER A 2 -79.90 8.06 38.09
CA SER A 2 -78.86 7.59 37.17
C SER A 2 -77.46 7.71 37.78
N ARG A 3 -76.65 6.65 37.72
CA ARG A 3 -75.21 6.67 38.03
C ARG A 3 -74.41 6.96 36.75
N PRO A 4 -73.41 7.86 36.77
CA PRO A 4 -72.58 8.12 35.60
C PRO A 4 -71.45 7.08 35.48
N VAL A 5 -71.30 6.50 34.29
CA VAL A 5 -70.15 5.68 33.92
C VAL A 5 -69.01 6.61 33.51
N ARG A 6 -67.87 6.55 34.21
CA ARG A 6 -66.63 7.24 33.83
C ARG A 6 -65.98 6.51 32.65
N LEU A 7 -65.85 7.18 31.50
CA LEU A 7 -64.99 6.73 30.41
C LEU A 7 -63.51 6.91 30.82
N LEU A 8 -62.76 5.81 30.87
CA LEU A 8 -61.32 5.79 30.94
C LEU A 8 -60.76 6.00 29.52
N VAL A 9 -60.15 7.15 29.28
CA VAL A 9 -59.35 7.41 28.07
C VAL A 9 -57.97 6.81 28.28
N ILE A 10 -57.68 5.70 27.60
CA ILE A 10 -56.34 5.11 27.54
C ILE A 10 -55.59 5.81 26.41
N ALA A 11 -54.66 6.71 26.76
CA ALA A 11 -53.73 7.30 25.80
C ALA A 11 -52.61 6.29 25.50
N SER A 12 -52.64 5.69 24.32
CA SER A 12 -51.56 4.83 23.80
C SER A 12 -50.40 5.68 23.29
N LEU A 13 -49.32 5.80 24.08
CA LEU A 13 -48.04 6.31 23.58
C LEU A 13 -47.45 5.30 22.59
N SER A 14 -47.54 5.63 21.31
CA SER A 14 -46.83 4.91 20.25
C SER A 14 -45.41 5.45 20.15
N CYS A 15 -44.45 4.80 20.82
CA CYS A 15 -43.02 5.06 20.61
C CYS A 15 -42.62 4.55 19.21
N VAL A 16 -42.64 5.43 18.21
CA VAL A 16 -42.03 5.17 16.91
C VAL A 16 -40.52 5.18 17.11
N SER A 17 -39.95 3.98 17.22
CA SER A 17 -38.50 3.78 17.25
C SER A 17 -37.98 3.97 15.84
N VAL A 18 -37.44 5.15 15.54
CA VAL A 18 -36.70 5.40 14.30
C VAL A 18 -35.38 4.64 14.40
N LEU A 19 -35.34 3.42 13.85
CA LEU A 19 -34.10 2.70 13.60
C LEU A 19 -33.30 3.50 12.58
N ALA A 20 -32.32 4.26 13.07
CA ALA A 20 -31.28 4.83 12.22
C ALA A 20 -30.50 3.67 11.60
N LEU A 21 -30.85 3.32 10.36
CA LEU A 21 -30.05 2.46 9.51
C LEU A 21 -28.71 3.17 9.32
N SER A 22 -27.72 2.74 10.09
CA SER A 22 -26.32 3.06 9.82
C SER A 22 -26.00 2.41 8.48
N THR A 23 -25.97 3.21 7.42
CA THR A 23 -25.48 2.76 6.12
C THR A 23 -24.08 2.21 6.36
N PRO A 24 -23.82 0.90 6.11
CA PRO A 24 -22.46 0.41 6.14
C PRO A 24 -21.67 1.30 5.18
N ALA A 25 -20.46 1.70 5.60
CA ALA A 25 -19.54 2.45 4.75
C ALA A 25 -19.25 1.59 3.51
N ALA A 26 -20.11 1.71 2.50
CA ALA A 26 -20.09 0.86 1.33
C ALA A 26 -18.74 1.09 0.66
N ALA A 27 -17.98 0.01 0.49
CA ALA A 27 -16.91 0.03 -0.50
C ALA A 27 -17.55 0.45 -1.82
N TYR A 28 -16.93 1.35 -2.58
CA TYR A 28 -17.26 1.47 -4.00
C TYR A 28 -16.94 0.10 -4.62
N PRO A 29 -17.94 -0.71 -5.04
CA PRO A 29 -17.67 -2.07 -5.45
C PRO A 29 -16.83 -2.05 -6.73
N ILE A 30 -15.70 -2.74 -6.69
CA ILE A 30 -14.91 -3.03 -7.88
C ILE A 30 -15.62 -4.20 -8.57
N GLU A 31 -16.55 -3.87 -9.47
CA GLU A 31 -17.40 -4.86 -10.14
C GLU A 31 -16.67 -5.51 -11.32
N ASN A 32 -16.87 -6.83 -11.48
CA ASN A 32 -16.44 -7.60 -12.66
C ASN A 32 -14.94 -7.62 -12.95
N GLU A 33 -14.09 -7.44 -11.93
CA GLU A 33 -12.62 -7.42 -12.09
C GLU A 33 -11.93 -8.41 -11.13
N PRO A 34 -12.07 -9.74 -11.35
CA PRO A 34 -11.51 -10.77 -10.47
C PRO A 34 -9.98 -10.70 -10.37
N GLN A 35 -9.29 -10.17 -11.38
CA GLN A 35 -7.85 -9.98 -11.32
C GLN A 35 -7.43 -8.99 -10.21
N LEU A 36 -8.34 -8.12 -9.75
CA LEU A 36 -8.12 -7.19 -8.64
C LEU A 36 -8.60 -7.79 -7.31
N THR A 37 -9.80 -8.36 -7.29
CA THR A 37 -10.49 -8.81 -6.06
C THR A 37 -10.13 -10.24 -5.63
N GLU A 38 -9.79 -11.12 -6.57
CA GLU A 38 -9.59 -12.57 -6.39
C GLU A 38 -8.22 -13.02 -6.94
N ASN A 39 -7.27 -12.10 -7.08
CA ASN A 39 -5.94 -12.41 -7.61
C ASN A 39 -5.28 -13.59 -6.86
N ALA A 40 -4.68 -14.52 -7.62
CA ALA A 40 -4.00 -15.69 -7.06
C ALA A 40 -2.89 -15.33 -6.06
N LEU A 41 -2.27 -14.13 -6.17
CA LEU A 41 -1.33 -13.58 -5.19
C LEU A 41 -1.85 -13.70 -3.75
N TYR A 42 -3.16 -13.55 -3.54
CA TYR A 42 -3.75 -13.58 -2.21
C TYR A 42 -3.79 -14.98 -1.58
N GLY A 43 -3.54 -16.04 -2.37
CA GLY A 43 -3.50 -17.42 -1.93
C GLY A 43 -2.10 -18.03 -1.83
N TYR A 44 -1.04 -17.32 -2.24
CA TYR A 44 0.33 -17.86 -2.27
C TYR A 44 0.97 -18.06 -0.90
N GLY A 45 0.32 -17.53 0.15
CA GLY A 45 0.78 -17.66 1.53
C GLY A 45 2.01 -16.81 1.85
N LYS A 46 2.58 -17.05 3.03
CA LYS A 46 3.66 -16.21 3.58
C LYS A 46 4.92 -16.20 2.71
N LEU A 47 5.54 -15.03 2.62
CA LEU A 47 6.88 -14.91 2.05
C LEU A 47 7.88 -15.73 2.88
N PRO A 48 8.84 -16.42 2.22
CA PRO A 48 9.90 -17.10 2.93
C PRO A 48 10.79 -16.10 3.67
N ALA A 49 11.27 -16.50 4.85
CA ALA A 49 12.27 -15.70 5.57
C ALA A 49 13.53 -15.51 4.70
N SER A 50 14.10 -14.32 4.76
CA SER A 50 15.23 -13.88 3.95
C SER A 50 16.39 -13.44 4.83
N LYS A 51 17.60 -13.87 4.48
CA LYS A 51 18.84 -13.54 5.22
C LYS A 51 19.45 -12.21 4.75
N CYS A 52 18.61 -11.31 4.30
CA CYS A 52 19.04 -10.05 3.75
C CYS A 52 19.67 -9.15 4.80
N ALA A 53 20.82 -8.58 4.44
CA ALA A 53 21.54 -7.63 5.26
C ALA A 53 21.48 -6.25 4.59
N GLU A 54 21.11 -5.24 5.36
CA GLU A 54 21.22 -3.86 4.92
C GLU A 54 22.68 -3.44 4.84
N LYS A 55 22.99 -2.58 3.86
CA LYS A 55 24.28 -1.89 3.81
C LYS A 55 24.24 -0.68 4.75
N SER A 56 25.39 -0.17 5.15
CA SER A 56 25.42 1.15 5.79
C SER A 56 25.16 2.25 4.77
N VAL A 57 24.53 3.33 5.20
CA VAL A 57 24.29 4.53 4.41
C VAL A 57 24.77 5.75 5.18
N LYS A 58 25.51 6.63 4.50
CA LYS A 58 26.09 7.83 5.11
C LYS A 58 25.19 9.03 4.83
N GLY A 59 25.00 9.87 5.84
CA GLY A 59 24.29 11.14 5.69
C GLY A 59 24.88 11.99 4.56
N ASN A 60 24.00 12.58 3.76
CA ASN A 60 24.29 13.43 2.60
C ASN A 60 25.14 12.77 1.50
N ASP A 61 25.26 11.44 1.47
CA ASP A 61 26.02 10.70 0.45
C ASP A 61 25.09 9.91 -0.47
N SER A 62 24.81 10.48 -1.64
CA SER A 62 23.97 9.85 -2.67
C SER A 62 24.55 8.54 -3.23
N VAL A 63 25.87 8.33 -3.16
CA VAL A 63 26.50 7.10 -3.66
C VAL A 63 26.17 5.95 -2.71
N SER A 64 26.35 6.16 -1.40
CA SER A 64 25.98 5.16 -0.40
C SER A 64 24.47 4.86 -0.41
N ALA A 65 23.61 5.88 -0.55
CA ALA A 65 22.15 5.70 -0.62
C ALA A 65 21.71 4.89 -1.86
N LYS A 66 22.33 5.12 -3.02
CA LYS A 66 22.08 4.30 -4.22
C LYS A 66 22.51 2.85 -4.01
N ALA A 67 23.69 2.63 -3.44
CA ALA A 67 24.20 1.29 -3.17
C ALA A 67 23.33 0.53 -2.15
N TYR A 68 22.79 1.26 -1.16
CA TYR A 68 21.83 0.78 -0.18
C TYR A 68 20.52 0.34 -0.85
N ILE A 69 19.87 1.23 -1.61
CA ILE A 69 18.63 0.94 -2.34
C ILE A 69 18.84 -0.28 -3.25
N LEU A 70 19.91 -0.31 -4.05
CA LEU A 70 20.21 -1.45 -4.93
C LEU A 70 20.44 -2.76 -4.16
N ALA A 71 20.96 -2.71 -2.93
CA ALA A 71 21.08 -3.91 -2.10
C ALA A 71 19.72 -4.44 -1.66
N ILE A 72 18.80 -3.54 -1.29
CA ILE A 72 17.42 -3.90 -0.95
C ILE A 72 16.69 -4.45 -2.17
N PHE A 73 16.88 -3.88 -3.36
CA PHE A 73 16.31 -4.42 -4.60
C PHE A 73 16.81 -5.84 -4.91
N ARG A 74 18.10 -6.15 -4.73
CA ARG A 74 18.60 -7.53 -4.87
C ARG A 74 17.92 -8.48 -3.88
N CYS A 75 17.64 -8.01 -2.68
CA CYS A 75 16.92 -8.75 -1.66
C CYS A 75 15.46 -9.00 -2.03
N LEU A 76 14.78 -7.98 -2.53
CA LEU A 76 13.42 -8.08 -3.04
C LEU A 76 13.34 -9.05 -4.23
N ASP A 77 14.27 -8.94 -5.18
CA ASP A 77 14.38 -9.87 -6.32
C ASP A 77 14.54 -11.32 -5.85
N ALA A 78 15.41 -11.57 -4.86
CA ALA A 78 15.63 -12.92 -4.34
C ALA A 78 14.40 -13.47 -3.59
N THR A 79 13.79 -12.67 -2.71
CA THR A 79 12.66 -13.10 -1.90
C THR A 79 11.40 -13.29 -2.75
N TRP A 80 11.01 -12.27 -3.51
CA TRP A 80 9.83 -12.35 -4.37
C TRP A 80 10.04 -13.25 -5.57
N GLY A 81 11.23 -13.28 -6.16
CA GLY A 81 11.52 -14.17 -7.28
C GLY A 81 11.36 -15.63 -6.90
N LYS A 82 11.89 -16.04 -5.74
CA LYS A 82 11.67 -17.40 -5.21
C LYS A 82 10.18 -17.66 -4.95
N HIS A 83 9.48 -16.73 -4.30
CA HIS A 83 8.09 -16.90 -3.92
C HIS A 83 7.14 -16.99 -5.12
N LEU A 84 7.31 -16.11 -6.11
CA LEU A 84 6.50 -16.08 -7.33
C LEU A 84 6.79 -17.28 -8.24
N THR A 85 8.06 -17.64 -8.43
CA THR A 85 8.44 -18.83 -9.24
C THR A 85 7.89 -20.12 -8.63
N ALA A 86 7.90 -20.25 -7.30
CA ALA A 86 7.31 -21.40 -6.60
C ALA A 86 5.79 -21.51 -6.77
N ASN A 87 5.12 -20.42 -7.15
CA ASN A 87 3.69 -20.37 -7.47
C ASN A 87 3.46 -20.18 -8.98
N GLU A 88 4.41 -20.63 -9.81
CA GLU A 88 4.30 -20.70 -11.28
C GLU A 88 4.08 -19.34 -11.97
N VAL A 89 4.39 -18.22 -11.29
CA VAL A 89 4.37 -16.88 -11.89
C VAL A 89 5.72 -16.62 -12.56
N PRO A 90 5.76 -16.31 -13.88
CA PRO A 90 6.99 -15.91 -14.56
C PRO A 90 7.64 -14.71 -13.87
N PHE A 91 8.90 -14.86 -13.48
CA PHE A 91 9.61 -13.84 -12.73
C PHE A 91 10.59 -13.07 -13.59
N GLU A 92 10.51 -11.74 -13.50
CA GLU A 92 11.50 -10.80 -14.03
C GLU A 92 11.98 -9.86 -12.93
N LYS A 93 13.27 -9.53 -12.94
CA LYS A 93 13.84 -8.59 -11.95
C LYS A 93 13.37 -7.16 -12.21
N ALA A 94 13.26 -6.38 -11.13
CA ALA A 94 12.94 -4.96 -11.26
C ALA A 94 14.13 -4.17 -11.86
N LYS A 95 13.86 -3.27 -12.81
CA LYS A 95 14.88 -2.34 -13.32
C LYS A 95 14.89 -1.08 -12.46
N VAL A 96 16.04 -0.70 -11.93
CA VAL A 96 16.18 0.49 -11.08
C VAL A 96 17.13 1.49 -11.71
N THR A 97 16.69 2.74 -11.83
CA THR A 97 17.49 3.84 -12.36
C THR A 97 17.48 5.02 -11.40
N PHE A 98 18.51 5.86 -11.48
CA PHE A 98 18.65 7.05 -10.64
C PHE A 98 18.87 8.27 -11.53
N VAL A 99 18.07 9.31 -11.31
CA VAL A 99 18.16 10.59 -12.02
C VAL A 99 18.43 11.73 -11.05
N LYS A 100 19.05 12.80 -11.53
CA LYS A 100 19.20 14.04 -10.75
C LYS A 100 17.85 14.73 -10.55
N ARG A 101 16.99 14.69 -11.57
CA ARG A 101 15.68 15.32 -11.58
C ARG A 101 14.74 14.55 -12.50
N LEU A 102 13.55 14.23 -12.01
CA LEU A 102 12.48 13.69 -12.83
C LEU A 102 11.87 14.79 -13.71
N PRO A 103 11.44 14.46 -14.93
CA PRO A 103 10.72 15.40 -15.78
C PRO A 103 9.37 15.78 -15.16
N LYS A 104 8.81 16.93 -15.56
CA LYS A 104 7.50 17.41 -15.07
C LYS A 104 6.35 16.43 -15.32
N ARG A 105 6.51 15.57 -16.34
CA ARG A 105 5.62 14.46 -16.66
C ARG A 105 6.42 13.19 -16.84
N TRP A 106 5.98 12.10 -16.23
CA TRP A 106 6.59 10.78 -16.35
C TRP A 106 5.51 9.72 -16.42
N CYS A 107 5.57 8.86 -17.44
CA CYS A 107 4.63 7.75 -17.64
C CYS A 107 3.15 8.17 -17.55
N GLY A 108 2.80 9.26 -18.27
CA GLY A 108 1.45 9.82 -18.31
C GLY A 108 1.05 10.65 -17.07
N MET A 109 1.86 10.62 -16.01
CA MET A 109 1.54 11.27 -14.74
C MET A 109 2.26 12.61 -14.58
N ARG A 110 1.62 13.56 -13.91
CA ARG A 110 2.28 14.80 -13.46
C ARG A 110 3.13 14.49 -12.24
N ILE A 111 4.38 14.95 -12.26
CA ILE A 111 5.34 14.72 -11.18
C ILE A 111 5.38 15.93 -10.25
N PRO A 112 5.18 15.75 -8.93
CA PRO A 112 5.36 16.80 -7.93
C PRO A 112 6.79 17.35 -7.93
N ALA A 113 6.94 18.58 -7.44
CA ALA A 113 8.23 19.25 -7.33
C ALA A 113 9.02 18.82 -6.09
N ASP A 114 8.86 17.57 -5.64
CA ASP A 114 9.56 17.02 -4.49
C ASP A 114 11.04 16.77 -4.83
N ASP A 115 11.91 17.04 -3.87
CA ASP A 115 13.36 16.84 -4.04
C ASP A 115 13.76 15.36 -3.97
N SER A 116 13.01 14.53 -3.24
CA SER A 116 13.19 13.08 -3.17
C SER A 116 11.90 12.32 -3.44
N GLN A 117 11.94 11.38 -4.37
CA GLN A 117 10.78 10.60 -4.80
C GLN A 117 11.21 9.40 -5.66
N TYR A 118 10.33 8.41 -5.82
CA TYR A 118 10.48 7.35 -6.82
C TYR A 118 9.20 7.22 -7.64
N TRP A 119 9.33 6.72 -8.86
CA TRP A 119 8.19 6.41 -9.73
C TRP A 119 8.37 5.05 -10.40
N TYR A 120 7.32 4.23 -10.35
CA TYR A 120 7.21 3.01 -11.14
C TYR A 120 6.58 3.35 -12.49
N CYS A 121 7.22 2.96 -13.59
CA CYS A 121 6.71 3.12 -14.93
C CYS A 121 6.33 1.76 -15.54
N PRO A 122 5.04 1.48 -15.75
CA PRO A 122 4.60 0.22 -16.36
C PRO A 122 5.17 0.00 -17.77
N ALA A 123 5.34 1.07 -18.56
CA ALA A 123 5.84 0.96 -19.94
C ALA A 123 7.30 0.52 -20.05
N THR A 124 8.10 0.71 -19.01
CA THR A 124 9.53 0.36 -19.01
C THR A 124 9.89 -0.67 -17.94
N ASP A 125 8.90 -1.13 -17.17
CA ASP A 125 9.06 -2.00 -16.00
C ASP A 125 10.14 -1.49 -15.02
N GLY A 126 10.19 -0.16 -14.94
CA GLY A 126 11.33 0.56 -14.38
C GLY A 126 10.93 1.41 -13.20
N ILE A 127 11.72 1.32 -12.14
CA ILE A 127 11.64 2.19 -10.96
C ILE A 127 12.72 3.25 -11.11
N THR A 128 12.31 4.51 -11.12
CA THR A 128 13.22 5.65 -11.23
C THR A 128 13.24 6.43 -9.94
N TYR A 129 14.42 6.61 -9.36
CA TYR A 129 14.64 7.37 -8.14
C TYR A 129 15.22 8.75 -8.44
N GLN A 130 14.70 9.75 -7.74
CA GLN A 130 15.33 11.06 -7.53
C GLN A 130 15.66 11.16 -6.04
N LEU A 131 16.94 11.36 -5.70
CA LEU A 131 17.40 11.44 -4.31
C LEU A 131 17.84 12.88 -4.00
N GLY A 132 17.09 13.55 -3.13
CA GLY A 132 17.34 14.91 -2.66
C GLY A 132 17.74 14.95 -1.18
N ARG A 133 17.74 16.14 -0.59
CA ARG A 133 18.18 16.34 0.79
C ARG A 133 17.22 15.68 1.78
N SER A 134 15.91 15.69 1.48
CA SER A 134 14.91 15.11 2.38
C SER A 134 15.09 13.62 2.67
N TRP A 135 15.67 12.84 1.74
CA TRP A 135 15.99 11.42 1.98
C TRP A 135 17.46 11.16 2.30
N LEU A 136 18.35 12.09 1.95
CA LEU A 136 19.79 11.95 2.21
C LEU A 136 20.21 12.51 3.57
N GLY A 137 19.41 13.34 4.23
CA GLY A 137 19.75 13.96 5.52
C GLY A 137 19.89 12.94 6.66
N GLU A 138 18.89 12.07 6.82
CA GLU A 138 18.86 10.98 7.81
C GLU A 138 18.55 9.63 7.12
N PRO A 139 19.45 9.15 6.25
CA PRO A 139 19.14 8.04 5.37
C PRO A 139 19.17 6.69 6.07
N ASP A 140 19.73 6.63 7.28
CA ASP A 140 19.87 5.41 8.08
C ASP A 140 18.62 5.10 8.91
N ASN A 141 17.46 5.70 8.60
CA ASN A 141 16.18 5.21 9.10
C ASN A 141 15.58 4.19 8.13
N LEU A 142 14.44 3.57 8.47
CA LEU A 142 13.79 2.58 7.60
C LEU A 142 13.13 3.17 6.34
N TRP A 143 13.20 4.47 6.09
CA TRP A 143 12.47 5.12 5.01
C TRP A 143 12.95 4.67 3.62
N LEU A 144 14.27 4.59 3.40
CA LEU A 144 14.81 4.10 2.13
C LEU A 144 14.45 2.62 1.89
N SER A 145 14.44 1.81 2.94
CA SER A 145 14.02 0.40 2.86
C SER A 145 12.54 0.26 2.54
N TYR A 146 11.70 1.01 3.23
CA TYR A 146 10.27 1.04 3.01
C TYR A 146 9.94 1.53 1.60
N THR A 147 10.53 2.62 1.12
CA THR A 147 10.28 3.14 -0.23
C THR A 147 10.74 2.17 -1.31
N ALA A 148 11.88 1.48 -1.13
CA ALA A 148 12.32 0.40 -2.03
C ALA A 148 11.34 -0.77 -2.06
N ALA A 149 10.90 -1.25 -0.90
CA ALA A 149 9.94 -2.34 -0.80
C ALA A 149 8.56 -1.96 -1.36
N ARG A 150 8.11 -0.72 -1.13
CA ARG A 150 6.85 -0.18 -1.68
C ARG A 150 6.93 -0.03 -3.20
N ALA A 151 8.04 0.50 -3.73
CA ALA A 151 8.28 0.60 -5.17
C ALA A 151 8.24 -0.77 -5.83
N TYR A 152 8.84 -1.77 -5.19
CA TYR A 152 8.82 -3.15 -5.65
C TYR A 152 7.42 -3.79 -5.52
N GLY A 153 6.58 -3.33 -4.60
CA GLY A 153 5.17 -3.72 -4.54
C GLY A 153 4.42 -3.47 -5.85
N TYR A 154 4.70 -2.35 -6.54
CA TYR A 154 4.16 -2.10 -7.89
C TYR A 154 4.72 -3.07 -8.93
N HIS A 155 5.98 -3.50 -8.79
CA HIS A 155 6.56 -4.53 -9.65
C HIS A 155 5.89 -5.89 -9.45
N VAL A 156 5.61 -6.27 -8.22
CA VAL A 156 4.82 -7.49 -7.90
C VAL A 156 3.42 -7.40 -8.49
N GLN A 157 2.74 -6.26 -8.32
CA GLN A 157 1.42 -6.02 -8.93
C GLN A 157 1.45 -6.18 -10.46
N ARG A 158 2.54 -5.76 -11.12
CA ARG A 158 2.74 -5.96 -12.56
C ARG A 158 2.91 -7.43 -12.91
N LEU A 159 3.81 -8.14 -12.23
CA LEU A 159 4.09 -9.57 -12.47
C LEU A 159 2.85 -10.45 -12.30
N VAL A 160 1.97 -10.12 -11.35
CA VAL A 160 0.73 -10.88 -11.08
C VAL A 160 -0.50 -10.28 -11.76
N GLY A 161 -0.33 -9.35 -12.71
CA GLY A 161 -1.41 -8.81 -13.55
C GLY A 161 -2.36 -7.80 -12.89
N ILE A 162 -2.19 -7.47 -11.61
CA ILE A 162 -2.98 -6.44 -10.91
C ILE A 162 -2.81 -5.06 -11.56
N GLN A 163 -1.57 -4.69 -11.92
CA GLN A 163 -1.30 -3.40 -12.56
C GLN A 163 -2.09 -3.25 -13.87
N LYS A 164 -2.07 -4.28 -14.72
CA LYS A 164 -2.78 -4.29 -15.99
C LYS A 164 -4.30 -4.21 -15.79
N ALA A 165 -4.84 -4.95 -14.83
CA ALA A 165 -6.27 -4.89 -14.51
C ALA A 165 -6.68 -3.50 -14.00
N LYS A 166 -5.86 -2.88 -13.14
CA LYS A 166 -6.07 -1.51 -12.65
C LYS A 166 -6.06 -0.50 -13.79
N GLU A 167 -5.19 -0.67 -14.80
CA GLU A 167 -5.13 0.20 -15.96
C GLU A 167 -6.35 0.07 -16.87
N GLY A 168 -6.94 -1.13 -16.97
CA GLY A 168 -8.18 -1.39 -17.69
C GLY A 168 -9.45 -0.98 -16.94
N LEU A 169 -9.37 -0.82 -15.62
CA LEU A 169 -10.49 -0.49 -14.76
C LEU A 169 -11.07 0.88 -15.14
N ARG A 170 -12.36 0.89 -15.46
CA ARG A 170 -13.09 2.10 -15.80
C ARG A 170 -13.38 2.93 -14.55
N TYR A 171 -13.51 4.23 -14.74
CA TYR A 171 -14.04 5.14 -13.74
C TYR A 171 -14.96 6.16 -14.41
N TYR A 172 -16.04 6.52 -13.73
CA TYR A 172 -17.03 7.47 -14.22
C TYR A 172 -16.86 8.85 -13.59
N HIS A 173 -16.27 8.89 -12.39
CA HIS A 173 -16.04 10.12 -11.64
C HIS A 173 -14.60 10.21 -11.10
N TYR A 174 -14.14 11.43 -10.86
CA TYR A 174 -12.78 11.66 -10.36
C TYR A 174 -12.52 11.05 -8.98
N GLU A 175 -13.55 10.99 -8.12
CA GLU A 175 -13.43 10.37 -6.79
C GLU A 175 -13.19 8.85 -6.88
N GLU A 176 -13.84 8.19 -7.83
CA GLU A 176 -13.66 6.77 -8.09
C GLU A 176 -12.23 6.49 -8.56
N TRP A 177 -11.74 7.25 -9.54
CA TRP A 177 -10.35 7.15 -10.00
C TRP A 177 -9.34 7.34 -8.87
N LYS A 178 -9.55 8.33 -8.00
CA LYS A 178 -8.69 8.53 -6.83
C LYS A 178 -8.74 7.33 -5.87
N GLU A 179 -9.90 6.75 -5.63
CA GLU A 179 -10.00 5.55 -4.80
C GLU A 179 -9.26 4.36 -5.42
N GLN A 180 -9.37 4.15 -6.74
CA GLN A 180 -8.63 3.12 -7.46
C GLN A 180 -7.10 3.32 -7.31
N LEU A 181 -6.62 4.56 -7.41
CA LEU A 181 -5.21 4.89 -7.13
C LEU A 181 -4.82 4.58 -5.68
N ARG A 182 -5.65 4.98 -4.71
CA ARG A 182 -5.39 4.70 -3.28
C ARG A 182 -5.34 3.20 -3.00
N ARG A 183 -6.28 2.41 -3.53
CA ARG A 183 -6.31 0.95 -3.38
C ARG A 183 -5.00 0.33 -3.90
N GLN A 184 -4.58 0.71 -5.10
CA GLN A 184 -3.32 0.24 -5.66
C GLN A 184 -2.11 0.64 -4.80
N ALA A 185 -2.05 1.92 -4.43
CA ALA A 185 -0.93 2.47 -3.66
C ALA A 185 -0.81 1.82 -2.28
N LEU A 186 -1.93 1.62 -1.59
CA LEU A 186 -2.01 1.00 -0.27
C LEU A 186 -1.74 -0.51 -0.31
N GLN A 187 -2.00 -1.17 -1.44
CA GLN A 187 -1.55 -2.54 -1.61
C GLN A 187 -0.02 -2.60 -1.72
N GLY A 188 0.60 -1.66 -2.44
CA GLY A 188 2.06 -1.52 -2.44
C GLY A 188 2.63 -1.27 -1.04
N ASP A 189 1.93 -0.48 -0.22
CA ASP A 189 2.26 -0.32 1.21
C ASP A 189 2.21 -1.61 2.00
N CYS A 190 1.12 -2.37 1.85
CA CYS A 190 0.98 -3.65 2.54
C CYS A 190 2.07 -4.64 2.10
N LEU A 191 2.35 -4.73 0.80
CA LEU A 191 3.40 -5.59 0.26
C LEU A 191 4.80 -5.18 0.76
N SER A 192 5.03 -3.90 1.02
CA SER A 192 6.26 -3.44 1.68
C SER A 192 6.39 -4.00 3.11
N GLY A 193 5.29 -4.02 3.87
CA GLY A 193 5.24 -4.62 5.21
C GLY A 193 5.48 -6.13 5.16
N VAL A 194 4.88 -6.82 4.18
CA VAL A 194 5.09 -8.26 3.94
C VAL A 194 6.56 -8.57 3.69
N PHE A 195 7.26 -7.77 2.86
CA PHE A 195 8.70 -7.92 2.67
C PHE A 195 9.48 -7.60 3.94
N LEU A 196 9.17 -6.51 4.64
CA LEU A 196 9.83 -6.16 5.91
C LEU A 196 9.73 -7.31 6.92
N ARG A 197 8.60 -8.02 6.98
CA ARG A 197 8.46 -9.22 7.82
C ARG A 197 9.39 -10.34 7.39
N SER A 198 9.58 -10.56 6.10
CA SER A 198 10.45 -11.63 5.58
C SER A 198 11.91 -11.46 6.02
N VAL A 199 12.36 -10.22 6.24
CA VAL A 199 13.74 -9.90 6.65
C VAL A 199 13.86 -9.65 8.16
N TRP A 200 12.77 -9.76 8.92
CA TRP A 200 12.75 -9.49 10.36
C TRP A 200 12.96 -10.78 11.19
N PRO A 201 13.79 -10.77 12.25
CA PRO A 201 14.57 -9.65 12.78
C PRO A 201 15.74 -9.26 11.86
N LEU A 202 15.87 -7.96 11.62
CA LEU A 202 16.93 -7.41 10.78
C LEU A 202 18.10 -6.92 11.64
N LYS A 203 19.31 -7.40 11.34
CA LYS A 203 20.51 -7.06 12.11
C LYS A 203 20.73 -5.55 12.13
N GLY A 204 20.93 -4.97 13.31
CA GLY A 204 21.15 -3.54 13.49
C GLY A 204 19.87 -2.70 13.52
N ARG A 205 18.70 -3.34 13.38
CA ARG A 205 17.39 -2.67 13.49
C ARG A 205 16.63 -3.12 14.72
N SER A 206 15.83 -2.21 15.27
CA SER A 206 14.96 -2.42 16.42
C SER A 206 13.49 -2.33 16.03
N ALA A 207 12.61 -2.95 16.82
CA ALA A 207 11.16 -2.83 16.62
C ALA A 207 10.65 -1.38 16.79
N LYS A 208 11.44 -0.53 17.46
CA LYS A 208 11.16 0.90 17.60
C LYS A 208 11.22 1.61 16.26
N GLU A 209 12.22 1.31 15.42
CA GLU A 209 12.36 1.94 14.09
C GLU A 209 11.19 1.60 13.17
N VAL A 210 10.62 0.40 13.29
CA VAL A 210 9.38 0.02 12.57
C VAL A 210 8.20 0.91 13.02
N SER A 211 8.15 1.27 14.31
CA SER A 211 7.13 2.18 14.82
C SER A 211 7.38 3.63 14.39
N GLU A 212 8.63 4.07 14.38
CA GLU A 212 9.06 5.40 13.92
C GLU A 212 8.74 5.59 12.43
N LEU A 213 8.90 4.56 11.59
CA LEU A 213 8.49 4.57 10.18
C LEU A 213 7.03 5.00 10.01
N TYR A 214 6.11 4.47 10.83
CA TYR A 214 4.69 4.85 10.76
C TYR A 214 4.44 6.32 11.08
N GLY A 215 5.32 6.93 11.88
CA GLY A 215 5.31 8.35 12.20
C GLY A 215 5.65 9.25 11.01
N GLN A 216 6.39 8.73 10.02
CA GLN A 216 6.88 9.50 8.86
C GLN A 216 5.84 9.67 7.74
N PHE A 217 4.77 8.88 7.74
CA PHE A 217 3.74 8.98 6.70
C PHE A 217 2.94 10.30 6.81
N SER A 218 2.47 10.77 5.66
CA SER A 218 1.66 11.96 5.47
C SER A 218 0.39 11.64 4.69
N ASP A 219 -0.63 12.50 4.82
CA ASP A 219 -1.85 12.36 4.03
C ASP A 219 -1.59 12.69 2.56
N SER A 220 -2.20 11.91 1.67
CA SER A 220 -2.13 12.11 0.23
C SER A 220 -3.46 11.82 -0.42
N VAL A 221 -3.90 12.71 -1.30
CA VAL A 221 -5.12 12.53 -2.09
C VAL A 221 -5.03 11.28 -2.99
N ILE A 222 -3.83 10.95 -3.45
CA ILE A 222 -3.56 9.85 -4.40
C ILE A 222 -3.05 8.56 -3.72
N TYR A 223 -2.41 8.67 -2.55
CA TYR A 223 -1.83 7.50 -1.85
C TYR A 223 -2.60 7.10 -0.59
N GLY A 224 -3.56 7.91 -0.15
CA GLY A 224 -4.38 7.68 1.03
C GLY A 224 -3.91 8.46 2.24
N LYS A 225 -4.69 8.38 3.31
CA LYS A 225 -4.38 9.01 4.60
C LYS A 225 -3.21 8.30 5.29
N LYS A 226 -2.45 9.03 6.09
CA LYS A 226 -1.41 8.53 6.99
C LYS A 226 -1.87 7.29 7.77
N LYS A 227 -3.09 7.33 8.29
CA LYS A 227 -3.69 6.21 9.05
C LYS A 227 -3.92 4.97 8.19
N SER A 228 -4.38 5.14 6.95
CA SER A 228 -4.58 4.05 5.99
C SER A 228 -3.25 3.42 5.58
N ILE A 229 -2.26 4.26 5.26
CA ILE A 229 -0.89 3.81 4.93
C ILE A 229 -0.33 3.00 6.10
N ALA A 230 -0.33 3.56 7.31
CA ALA A 230 0.15 2.86 8.50
C ALA A 230 -0.60 1.55 8.77
N TYR A 231 -1.92 1.52 8.58
CA TYR A 231 -2.73 0.32 8.73
C TYR A 231 -2.27 -0.80 7.79
N TRP A 232 -2.10 -0.51 6.51
CA TRP A 232 -1.74 -1.50 5.51
C TRP A 232 -0.30 -1.99 5.66
N VAL A 233 0.68 -1.10 5.94
CA VAL A 233 2.06 -1.53 6.24
C VAL A 233 2.10 -2.43 7.48
N LYS A 234 1.42 -2.05 8.57
CA LYS A 234 1.33 -2.86 9.80
C LYS A 234 0.72 -4.22 9.53
N ARG A 235 -0.34 -4.27 8.73
CA ARG A 235 -1.04 -5.51 8.39
C ARG A 235 -0.12 -6.48 7.65
N GLY A 236 0.57 -6.01 6.62
CA GLY A 236 1.55 -6.82 5.89
C GLY A 236 2.70 -7.29 6.77
N PHE A 237 3.22 -6.41 7.65
CA PHE A 237 4.30 -6.78 8.57
C PHE A 237 3.87 -7.82 9.61
N ALA A 238 2.64 -7.74 10.11
CA ALA A 238 2.11 -8.66 11.10
C ALA A 238 1.96 -10.09 10.54
N THR A 239 1.49 -10.22 9.30
CA THR A 239 1.20 -11.52 8.68
C THR A 239 2.39 -12.11 7.93
N GLY A 240 3.18 -11.27 7.25
CA GLY A 240 4.17 -11.70 6.25
C GLY A 240 3.53 -12.34 5.01
N ASP A 241 2.23 -12.13 4.81
CA ASP A 241 1.41 -12.82 3.81
C ASP A 241 0.74 -11.81 2.86
N PRO A 242 0.97 -11.88 1.54
CA PRO A 242 0.33 -11.00 0.57
C PRO A 242 -1.19 -11.19 0.49
N GLY A 243 -1.75 -12.31 0.96
CA GLY A 243 -3.20 -12.50 1.15
C GLY A 243 -3.83 -11.49 2.09
N SER A 244 -3.05 -10.92 3.01
CA SER A 244 -3.51 -9.84 3.88
C SER A 244 -3.54 -8.46 3.21
N CYS A 245 -3.13 -8.36 1.94
CA CYS A 245 -2.96 -7.11 1.19
C CYS A 245 -4.01 -6.89 0.10
N ASN A 246 -5.17 -7.57 0.20
CA ASN A 246 -6.28 -7.33 -0.71
C ASN A 246 -7.00 -6.00 -0.37
N THR A 247 -6.52 -4.90 -0.95
CA THR A 247 -7.12 -3.58 -0.80
C THR A 247 -8.31 -3.37 -1.72
N TRP A 248 -8.50 -4.22 -2.74
CA TRP A 248 -9.58 -4.08 -3.73
C TRP A 248 -10.94 -4.50 -3.19
N THR A 249 -10.97 -5.38 -2.19
CA THR A 249 -12.18 -5.80 -1.46
C THR A 249 -12.39 -5.04 -0.14
N ALA A 250 -11.44 -4.17 0.24
CA ALA A 250 -11.53 -3.41 1.48
C ALA A 250 -12.59 -2.29 1.41
N SER A 251 -13.13 -1.89 2.57
CA SER A 251 -14.06 -0.75 2.66
C SER A 251 -13.37 0.56 2.25
N SER A 252 -14.12 1.52 1.69
CA SER A 252 -13.59 2.84 1.32
C SER A 252 -12.96 3.56 2.52
N LYS A 253 -13.42 3.30 3.75
CA LYS A 253 -12.81 3.81 4.98
C LYS A 253 -11.38 3.30 5.21
N GLN A 254 -11.11 2.04 4.87
CA GLN A 254 -9.77 1.43 5.00
C GLN A 254 -8.81 1.86 3.89
N VAL A 255 -9.34 2.39 2.78
CA VAL A 255 -8.55 2.86 1.63
C VAL A 255 -8.67 4.37 1.39
N ALA A 256 -9.14 5.10 2.39
CA ALA A 256 -9.29 6.56 2.36
C ALA A 256 -7.94 7.27 2.40
#